data_AF-A0A8T7JNK2-F1
#
_entry.id   AF-A0A8T7JNK2-F1
#
_cell.length_a   1.000
_cell.length_b   1.000
_cell.length_c   1.000
_cell.angle_alpha   90.00
_cell.angle_beta   90.00
_cell.angle_gamma   90.00
#
_symmetry.space_group_name_H-M   'P 1'
#
loop_
_entity.id
_entity.type
_entity.pdbx_description
1 polymer ?
#
loop_
_entity_poly.entity_id
_entity_poly.type
_entity_poly.pdbx_seq_one_letter_code
_entity_poly.pdbx_strand_id
1 'polypeptide(L)'
;SKDVCEYLQQPNVLTDATLNLQQVANATGYSRNQLSYLFNQVLGSRFLQYLNEQRIRYLLQQLAHLCAEQAADSHSLEVLALEAGFNSHSVFYKYFRHLTGQTPKQYWKQISARARS
;
A
#
# COMPACT_ATOMS: atom_id res chain seq x y z
N SER A 1 -0.45 -11.83 21.92
CA SER A 1 0.41 -11.00 21.07
C SER A 1 -0.36 -10.71 19.78
N LYS A 2 -0.52 -9.45 19.36
CA LYS A 2 -1.10 -9.15 18.03
C LYS A 2 -0.08 -9.56 16.97
N ASP A 3 -0.52 -10.21 15.90
CA ASP A 3 0.36 -10.51 14.78
C ASP A 3 0.81 -9.21 14.08
N VAL A 4 2.10 -9.07 13.80
CA VAL A 4 2.66 -7.84 13.20
C VAL A 4 2.14 -7.65 11.79
N CYS A 5 1.97 -8.74 11.03
CA CYS A 5 1.47 -8.67 9.66
C CYS A 5 0.00 -8.26 9.64
N GLU A 6 -0.81 -8.83 10.54
CA GLU A 6 -2.21 -8.44 10.72
C GLU A 6 -2.36 -6.96 11.10
N TYR A 7 -1.53 -6.47 12.05
CA TYR A 7 -1.51 -5.04 12.40
C TYR A 7 -1.19 -4.15 11.20
N LEU A 8 -0.20 -4.53 10.39
CA LEU A 8 0.22 -3.76 9.22
C LEU A 8 -0.78 -3.80 8.05
N GLN A 9 -1.75 -4.71 8.06
CA GLN A 9 -2.79 -4.79 7.03
C GLN A 9 -4.03 -3.94 7.36
N GLN A 10 -4.06 -3.32 8.54
CA GLN A 10 -5.20 -2.48 8.94
C GLN A 10 -5.23 -1.19 8.11
N PRO A 11 -6.41 -0.76 7.60
CA PRO A 11 -6.51 0.44 6.77
C PRO A 11 -5.89 1.68 7.41
N ASN A 12 -6.20 1.96 8.69
CA ASN A 12 -5.67 3.11 9.42
C ASN A 12 -4.14 3.09 9.58
N VAL A 13 -3.51 1.91 9.55
CA VAL A 13 -2.05 1.74 9.63
C VAL A 13 -1.43 1.93 8.26
N LEU A 14 -2.02 1.37 7.22
CA LEU A 14 -1.54 1.51 5.83
C LEU A 14 -1.59 2.96 5.36
N THR A 15 -2.65 3.69 5.70
CA THR A 15 -2.85 5.09 5.30
C THR A 15 -2.01 6.08 6.10
N ASP A 16 -1.36 5.66 7.20
CA ASP A 16 -0.47 6.53 7.97
C ASP A 16 0.88 6.71 7.27
N ALA A 17 1.05 7.86 6.61
CA ALA A 17 2.26 8.17 5.87
C ALA A 17 3.50 8.37 6.77
N THR A 18 3.32 8.56 8.08
CA THR A 18 4.41 8.71 9.06
C THR A 18 4.88 7.40 9.68
N LEU A 19 4.17 6.30 9.39
CA LEU A 19 4.40 4.99 9.99
C LEU A 19 5.86 4.53 9.85
N ASN A 20 6.47 4.23 10.98
CA ASN A 20 7.82 3.72 11.06
C ASN A 20 7.93 2.54 12.05
N LEU A 21 9.08 1.86 12.02
CA LEU A 21 9.32 0.65 12.80
C LEU A 21 9.19 0.86 14.33
N GLN A 22 9.46 2.07 14.82
CA GLN A 22 9.30 2.39 16.25
C GLN A 22 7.82 2.46 16.64
N GLN A 23 6.97 3.05 15.80
CA GLN A 23 5.52 3.09 16.05
C GLN A 23 4.93 1.66 16.02
N VAL A 24 5.38 0.81 15.09
CA VAL A 24 4.96 -0.60 15.04
C VAL A 24 5.38 -1.33 16.31
N ALA A 25 6.61 -1.13 16.79
CA ALA A 25 7.11 -1.70 18.04
C ALA A 25 6.21 -1.33 19.22
N ASN A 26 5.92 -0.03 19.36
CA ASN A 26 5.07 0.49 20.43
C ASN A 26 3.64 -0.08 20.36
N ALA A 27 3.07 -0.23 19.16
CA ALA A 27 1.70 -0.69 18.98
C ALA A 27 1.52 -2.22 19.15
N THR A 28 2.56 -3.01 18.87
CA THR A 28 2.50 -4.47 18.87
C THR A 28 3.14 -5.11 20.10
N GLY A 29 3.93 -4.36 20.86
CA GLY A 29 4.68 -4.85 22.03
C GLY A 29 5.99 -5.55 21.69
N TYR A 30 6.36 -5.64 20.40
CA TYR A 30 7.66 -6.17 19.98
C TYR A 30 8.73 -5.09 20.04
N SER A 31 9.97 -5.50 20.31
CA SER A 31 11.13 -4.61 20.16
C SER A 31 11.46 -4.35 18.69
N ARG A 32 12.12 -3.21 18.41
CA ARG A 32 12.65 -2.92 17.06
C ARG A 32 13.58 -4.00 16.53
N ASN A 33 14.34 -4.67 17.40
CA ASN A 33 15.25 -5.75 17.02
C ASN A 33 14.46 -6.98 16.56
N GLN A 34 13.40 -7.37 17.29
CA GLN A 34 12.52 -8.46 16.89
C GLN A 34 11.82 -8.16 15.56
N LEU A 35 11.31 -6.94 15.38
CA LEU A 35 10.71 -6.53 14.10
C LEU A 35 11.75 -6.55 12.96
N SER A 36 12.96 -6.04 13.20
CA SER A 36 14.03 -6.08 12.20
C SER A 36 14.40 -7.51 11.82
N TYR A 37 14.43 -8.42 12.80
CA TYR A 37 14.65 -9.84 12.55
C TYR A 37 13.49 -10.44 11.74
N LEU A 38 12.24 -10.19 12.12
CA LEU A 38 11.05 -10.63 11.39
C LEU A 38 11.12 -10.22 9.92
N PHE A 39 11.34 -8.94 9.62
CA PHE A 39 11.38 -8.45 8.25
C PHE A 39 12.56 -9.05 7.47
N ASN A 40 13.79 -8.92 7.98
CA ASN A 40 14.96 -9.29 7.20
C ASN A 40 15.21 -10.80 7.12
N GLN A 41 14.92 -11.55 8.19
CA GLN A 41 15.29 -12.98 8.30
C GLN A 41 14.11 -13.91 8.04
N VAL A 42 12.91 -13.55 8.51
CA VAL A 42 11.73 -14.42 8.38
C VAL A 42 10.98 -14.13 7.08
N LEU A 43 10.70 -12.84 6.81
CA LEU A 43 9.95 -12.41 5.63
C LEU A 43 10.84 -12.12 4.41
N GLY A 44 12.17 -12.10 4.58
CA GLY A 44 13.13 -11.83 3.52
C GLY A 44 12.96 -10.47 2.83
N SER A 45 12.33 -9.48 3.48
CA SER A 45 12.02 -8.18 2.91
C SER A 45 12.28 -7.06 3.90
N ARG A 46 12.73 -5.89 3.42
CA ARG A 46 12.88 -4.73 4.30
C ARG A 46 11.51 -4.24 4.75
N PHE A 47 11.40 -3.71 5.97
CA PHE A 47 10.12 -3.19 6.52
C PHE A 47 9.38 -2.26 5.55
N LEU A 48 10.06 -1.25 5.00
CA LEU A 48 9.43 -0.31 4.04
C LEU A 48 9.04 -0.98 2.73
N GLN A 49 9.75 -2.03 2.31
CA GLN A 49 9.38 -2.79 1.13
C GLN A 49 8.05 -3.51 1.39
N TYR A 50 7.98 -4.26 2.49
CA TYR A 50 6.77 -4.95 2.91
C TYR A 50 5.59 -3.96 3.04
N LEU A 51 5.77 -2.85 3.75
CA LEU A 51 4.73 -1.84 3.96
C LEU A 51 4.20 -1.27 2.63
N ASN A 52 5.10 -0.86 1.73
CA ASN A 52 4.69 -0.31 0.45
C ASN A 52 3.98 -1.34 -0.43
N GLU A 53 4.39 -2.61 -0.39
CA GLU A 53 3.67 -3.67 -1.09
C GLU A 53 2.25 -3.88 -0.54
N GLN A 54 2.07 -3.86 0.78
CA GLN A 54 0.74 -3.94 1.39
C GLN A 54 -0.12 -2.73 1.03
N ARG A 55 0.43 -1.51 1.00
CA ARG A 55 -0.28 -0.30 0.57
C ARG A 55 -0.77 -0.40 -0.87
N ILE A 56 0.04 -0.90 -1.79
CA ILE A 56 -0.39 -1.14 -3.17
C ILE A 56 -1.50 -2.19 -3.21
N ARG A 57 -1.38 -3.30 -2.47
CA ARG A 57 -2.42 -4.34 -2.44
C ARG A 57 -3.76 -3.80 -1.94
N TYR A 58 -3.74 -3.02 -0.86
CA TYR A 58 -4.91 -2.32 -0.35
C TYR A 58 -5.50 -1.37 -1.38
N LEU A 59 -4.68 -0.54 -2.02
CA LEU A 59 -5.13 0.34 -3.10
C LEU A 59 -5.79 -0.45 -4.24
N LEU A 60 -5.19 -1.55 -4.69
CA LEU A 60 -5.75 -2.39 -5.76
C LEU A 60 -7.09 -3.00 -5.38
N GLN A 61 -7.29 -3.38 -4.10
CA GLN A 61 -8.59 -3.82 -3.60
C GLN A 61 -9.63 -2.70 -3.69
N GLN A 62 -9.29 -1.48 -3.27
CA GLN A 62 -10.19 -0.32 -3.39
C GLN A 62 -10.54 -0.04 -4.86
N LEU A 63 -9.55 -0.12 -5.75
CA LEU A 63 -9.74 0.10 -7.19
C LEU A 63 -10.62 -0.97 -7.85
N ALA A 64 -10.63 -2.20 -7.34
CA ALA A 64 -11.46 -3.29 -7.86
C ALA A 64 -12.95 -3.07 -7.58
N HIS A 65 -13.29 -2.23 -6.60
CA HIS A 65 -14.66 -1.91 -6.20
C HIS A 65 -15.17 -0.57 -6.78
N LEU A 66 -14.40 0.09 -7.64
CA LEU A 66 -14.81 1.35 -8.26
C LEU A 66 -15.97 1.16 -9.25
N CYS A 67 -17.02 1.97 -9.08
CA CYS A 67 -18.15 2.08 -9.99
C CYS A 67 -17.84 2.99 -11.20
N ALA A 68 -18.66 2.89 -12.25
CA ALA A 68 -18.58 3.69 -13.48
C ALA A 68 -18.38 5.20 -13.24
N GLU A 69 -19.18 5.76 -12.34
CA GLU A 69 -19.21 7.19 -12.01
C GLU A 69 -17.91 7.63 -11.32
N GLN A 70 -17.34 6.78 -10.47
CA GLN A 70 -16.11 7.05 -9.71
C GLN A 70 -14.87 6.89 -10.60
N ALA A 71 -14.95 6.09 -11.65
CA ALA A 71 -13.86 5.86 -12.60
C ALA A 71 -13.74 6.95 -13.69
N ALA A 72 -14.75 7.83 -13.82
CA ALA A 72 -14.74 8.93 -14.77
C ALA A 72 -13.78 10.06 -14.36
N ASP A 73 -13.43 10.16 -13.08
CA ASP A 73 -12.57 11.22 -12.56
C ASP A 73 -11.09 10.81 -12.58
N SER A 74 -10.35 11.33 -13.57
CA SER A 74 -8.97 10.92 -13.88
C SER A 74 -7.89 11.42 -12.91
N HIS A 75 -8.24 12.33 -11.99
CA HIS A 75 -7.34 12.83 -10.93
C HIS A 75 -7.18 11.85 -9.76
N SER A 76 -7.84 10.69 -9.80
CA SER A 76 -8.01 9.82 -8.64
C SER A 76 -6.74 9.05 -8.22
N LEU A 77 -5.91 8.52 -9.13
CA LEU A 77 -4.97 7.47 -8.71
C LEU A 77 -3.79 8.01 -7.88
N GLU A 78 -3.35 9.23 -8.15
CA GLU A 78 -2.30 9.88 -7.37
C GLU A 78 -2.85 10.38 -6.02
N VAL A 79 -4.09 10.86 -5.99
CA VAL A 79 -4.80 11.19 -4.75
C VAL A 79 -4.99 9.94 -3.89
N LEU A 80 -5.46 8.84 -4.47
CA LEU A 80 -5.62 7.56 -3.80
C LEU A 80 -4.27 7.00 -3.31
N ALA A 81 -3.16 7.28 -4.01
CA ALA A 81 -1.83 6.91 -3.54
C ALA A 81 -1.42 7.72 -2.29
N LEU A 82 -1.71 9.03 -2.26
CA LEU A 82 -1.49 9.86 -1.07
C LEU A 82 -2.35 9.36 0.10
N GLU A 83 -3.62 9.06 -0.14
CA GLU A 83 -4.54 8.49 0.84
C GLU A 83 -4.06 7.12 1.34
N ALA A 84 -3.45 6.30 0.46
CA ALA A 84 -2.82 5.04 0.83
C ALA A 84 -1.46 5.20 1.56
N GLY A 85 -1.08 6.41 1.96
CA GLY A 85 0.08 6.69 2.81
C GLY A 85 1.41 6.84 2.06
N PHE A 86 1.41 7.01 0.74
CA PHE A 86 2.64 7.25 -0.02
C PHE A 86 3.06 8.73 0.04
N ASN A 87 4.26 9.01 0.54
CA ASN A 87 4.85 10.37 0.53
C ASN A 87 5.65 10.70 -0.75
N SER A 88 5.70 9.79 -1.73
CA SER A 88 6.53 9.96 -2.91
C SER A 88 5.92 9.26 -4.12
N HIS A 89 5.67 10.03 -5.19
CA HIS A 89 5.25 9.50 -6.48
C HIS A 89 6.25 8.48 -7.02
N SER A 90 7.56 8.72 -6.90
CA SER A 90 8.58 7.79 -7.40
C SER A 90 8.52 6.44 -6.69
N VAL A 91 8.30 6.43 -5.37
CA VAL A 91 8.14 5.18 -4.60
C VAL A 91 6.85 4.49 -5.01
N PHE A 92 5.73 5.22 -5.09
CA PHE A 92 4.46 4.70 -5.54
C PHE A 92 4.56 4.05 -6.93
N TYR A 93 5.04 4.78 -7.94
CA TYR A 93 5.18 4.28 -9.31
C TYR A 93 6.06 3.02 -9.39
N LYS A 94 7.17 3.00 -8.64
CA LYS A 94 8.06 1.83 -8.56
C LYS A 94 7.33 0.59 -8.05
N TYR A 95 6.69 0.69 -6.89
CA TYR A 95 6.03 -0.47 -6.27
C TYR A 95 4.74 -0.86 -6.98
N PHE A 96 3.99 0.11 -7.50
CA PHE A 96 2.80 -0.15 -8.31
C PHE A 96 3.16 -0.96 -9.55
N ARG A 97 4.19 -0.52 -10.30
CA ARG A 97 4.65 -1.26 -11.49
C ARG A 97 5.25 -2.61 -11.12
N HIS A 98 5.99 -2.70 -10.01
CA HIS A 98 6.55 -3.96 -9.54
C HIS A 98 5.47 -5.02 -9.29
N LEU A 99 4.35 -4.64 -8.66
CA LEU A 99 3.27 -5.57 -8.32
C LEU A 99 2.28 -5.81 -9.47
N THR A 100 1.98 -4.80 -10.29
CA THR A 100 0.95 -4.90 -11.34
C THR A 100 1.51 -5.19 -12.73
N GLY A 101 2.82 -5.02 -12.93
CA GLY A 101 3.46 -5.05 -14.25
C GLY A 101 3.17 -3.81 -15.13
N GLN A 102 2.32 -2.88 -14.66
CA GLN A 102 1.83 -1.75 -15.45
C GLN A 102 2.09 -0.42 -14.75
N THR A 103 2.10 0.67 -15.52
CA THR A 103 2.11 2.00 -14.90
C THR A 103 0.73 2.33 -14.30
N PRO A 104 0.67 3.16 -13.24
CA PRO A 104 -0.56 3.71 -12.69
C PRO A 104 -1.58 4.16 -13.74
N LYS A 105 -1.11 4.95 -14.72
CA LYS A 105 -1.93 5.49 -15.82
C LYS A 105 -2.51 4.41 -16.74
N GLN A 106 -1.70 3.39 -17.09
CA GLN A 106 -2.17 2.27 -17.91
C GLN A 106 -3.25 1.47 -17.19
N TYR A 107 -3.04 1.19 -15.91
CA TYR A 107 -4.00 0.47 -15.07
C TYR A 107 -5.32 1.24 -14.93
N TRP A 108 -5.25 2.55 -14.67
CA TRP A 108 -6.45 3.41 -14.57
C TRP A 108 -7.27 3.43 -15.86
N LYS A 109 -6.60 3.50 -17.02
CA LYS A 109 -7.27 3.46 -18.32
C LYS A 109 -8.04 2.15 -18.52
N GLN A 110 -7.53 1.02 -18.03
CA GLN A 110 -8.21 -0.28 -18.11
C GLN A 110 -9.42 -0.34 -17.18
N ILE A 111 -9.29 0.12 -15.94
CA ILE A 111 -10.39 0.13 -14.98
C ILE A 111 -11.51 1.06 -15.46
N SER A 112 -11.19 2.29 -15.87
CA SER A 112 -12.19 3.23 -16.36
C SER A 112 -12.87 2.78 -17.66
N ALA A 113 -12.20 1.99 -18.51
CA ALA A 113 -12.85 1.37 -19.66
C ALA A 113 -13.85 0.28 -19.23
N ARG A 114 -13.45 -0.61 -18.29
CA ARG A 114 -14.32 -1.68 -17.76
C ARG A 114 -15.52 -1.15 -16.97
N ALA A 115 -15.33 -0.07 -16.23
CA ALA A 115 -16.41 0.49 -15.42
C ALA A 115 -17.49 1.18 -16.27
N ARG A 116 -17.18 1.59 -17.51
CA ARG A 116 -18.12 2.24 -18.45
C ARG A 116 -18.85 1.27 -19.39
N SER A 117 -18.45 0.00 -19.42
CA SER A 117 -19.08 -1.07 -20.22
C SER A 117 -20.10 -1.83 -19.40
#